data_AF-A0A060W5A8-F1
#
_entry.id   AF-A0A060W5A8-F1
#
_cell.length_a   1.000
_cell.length_b   1.000
_cell.length_c   1.000
_cell.angle_alpha   90.00
_cell.angle_beta   90.00
_cell.angle_gamma   90.00
#
_symmetry.space_group_name_H-M   'P 1'
#
loop_
_entity.id
_entity.type
_entity.pdbx_description
1 polymer ?
#
loop_
_entity_poly.entity_id
_entity_poly.type
_entity_poly.pdbx_seq_one_letter_code
_entity_poly.pdbx_strand_id
1 'polypeptide(L)'
;MTKVTKDHCLEIVNKFEPCSENQKQGVLGIDGFTSYMRSPAGDIFNPEHYEVTQDMSQPLCNYFIASSHNTYLMGDQLMSQSRVDMYAWVLQAGCRCVEVDCWDGQDGEPIVHHGYTLTSKILFKDVIETINKYAFLKNE
;
A
#
# COMPACT_ATOMS: atom_id res chain seq x y z
N MET A 1 15.37 -2.03 -21.87
CA MET A 1 16.72 -1.75 -21.35
C MET A 1 16.98 -0.26 -21.52
N THR A 2 16.92 0.50 -20.44
CA THR A 2 17.47 1.85 -20.39
C THR A 2 18.92 1.77 -20.86
N LYS A 3 19.28 2.55 -21.88
CA LYS A 3 20.65 2.60 -22.38
C LYS A 3 21.48 3.30 -21.32
N VAL A 4 22.30 2.55 -20.59
CA VAL A 4 23.26 3.10 -19.62
C VAL A 4 24.18 4.07 -20.36
N THR A 5 24.19 5.33 -19.95
CA THR A 5 25.06 6.37 -20.52
C THR A 5 26.25 6.64 -19.62
N LYS A 6 27.31 7.23 -20.17
CA LYS A 6 28.47 7.66 -19.39
C LYS A 6 28.08 8.65 -18.29
N ASP A 7 27.18 9.59 -18.60
CA ASP A 7 26.72 10.59 -17.65
C ASP A 7 25.98 9.95 -16.48
N HIS A 8 25.14 8.94 -16.74
CA HIS A 8 24.48 8.18 -15.69
C HIS A 8 25.47 7.43 -14.78
N CYS A 9 26.52 6.83 -15.35
CA CYS A 9 27.57 6.23 -14.53
C CYS A 9 28.30 7.26 -13.65
N LEU A 10 28.56 8.46 -14.16
CA LEU A 10 29.20 9.54 -13.40
C LEU A 10 28.28 10.08 -12.30
N GLU A 11 26.97 10.16 -12.53
CA GLU A 11 25.99 10.49 -11.48
C GLU A 11 26.03 9.50 -10.31
N ILE A 12 26.11 8.20 -10.62
CA ILE A 12 26.26 7.15 -9.60
C ILE A 12 27.56 7.35 -8.82
N VAL A 13 28.69 7.56 -9.50
CA VAL A 13 29.98 7.82 -8.84
C VAL A 13 29.89 9.03 -7.92
N ASN A 14 29.41 10.17 -8.41
CA ASN A 14 29.31 11.41 -7.64
C ASN A 14 28.39 11.27 -6.41
N LYS A 15 27.36 10.43 -6.50
CA LYS A 15 26.39 10.24 -5.43
C LYS A 15 26.84 9.25 -4.36
N PHE A 16 27.50 8.15 -4.76
CA PHE A 16 27.73 7.01 -3.87
C PHE A 16 29.18 6.81 -3.47
N GLU A 17 30.16 7.29 -4.25
CA GLU A 17 31.58 7.14 -3.90
C GLU A 17 31.93 8.05 -2.72
N PRO A 18 32.46 7.53 -1.60
CA PRO A 18 32.81 8.35 -0.44
C PRO A 18 34.15 9.09 -0.60
N CYS A 19 35.09 8.58 -1.41
CA CYS A 19 36.42 9.20 -1.57
C CYS A 19 36.40 10.29 -2.64
N SER A 20 36.73 11.53 -2.27
CA SER A 20 36.75 12.67 -3.18
C SER A 20 37.76 12.52 -4.33
N GLU A 21 38.87 11.81 -4.10
CA GLU A 21 39.87 11.55 -5.14
C GLU A 21 39.33 10.55 -6.19
N ASN A 22 38.59 9.53 -5.75
CA ASN A 22 37.93 8.58 -6.64
C ASN A 22 36.79 9.25 -7.42
N GLN A 23 36.01 10.14 -6.79
CA GLN A 23 34.99 10.93 -7.47
C GLN A 23 35.58 11.76 -8.63
N LYS A 24 36.69 12.48 -8.40
CA LYS A 24 37.39 13.25 -9.44
C LYS A 24 37.89 12.38 -10.59
N GLN A 25 38.27 11.14 -10.30
CA GLN A 25 38.74 10.17 -11.30
C GLN A 25 37.59 9.42 -11.99
N GLY A 26 36.34 9.59 -11.54
CA GLY A 26 35.19 8.86 -12.07
C GLY A 26 35.19 7.37 -11.73
N VAL A 27 35.79 6.99 -10.59
CA VAL A 27 35.92 5.60 -10.14
C VAL A 27 34.98 5.33 -8.98
N LEU A 28 34.29 4.19 -9.01
CA LEU A 28 33.50 3.68 -7.90
C LEU A 28 34.28 2.57 -7.18
N GLY A 29 34.72 2.85 -5.95
CA GLY A 29 35.37 1.88 -5.08
C GLY A 29 34.39 0.88 -4.46
N ILE A 30 34.91 -0.07 -3.68
CA ILE A 30 34.10 -1.12 -3.05
C ILE A 30 33.02 -0.56 -2.10
N ASP A 31 33.35 0.49 -1.35
CA ASP A 31 32.41 1.14 -0.42
C ASP A 31 31.30 1.86 -1.18
N GLY A 32 31.67 2.59 -2.25
CA GLY A 32 30.70 3.27 -3.12
C GLY A 32 29.78 2.28 -3.85
N PHE A 33 30.33 1.18 -4.36
CA PHE A 33 29.55 0.12 -5.00
C PHE A 33 28.59 -0.54 -4.00
N THR A 34 29.06 -0.84 -2.79
CA THR A 34 28.22 -1.40 -1.71
C THR A 34 27.11 -0.43 -1.33
N SER A 35 27.40 0.87 -1.23
CA SER A 35 26.43 1.92 -0.96
C SER A 35 25.37 2.01 -2.07
N TYR A 36 25.79 2.00 -3.34
CA TYR A 36 24.89 2.00 -4.49
C TYR A 36 23.95 0.79 -4.51
N MET A 37 24.50 -0.42 -4.33
CA MET A 37 23.71 -1.67 -4.33
C MET A 37 22.70 -1.74 -3.18
N ARG A 38 22.95 -1.05 -2.07
CA ARG A 38 22.03 -0.95 -0.93
C ARG A 38 21.10 0.25 -1.01
N SER A 39 21.22 1.08 -2.04
CA SER A 39 20.35 2.23 -2.27
C SER A 39 19.06 1.82 -2.99
N PRO A 40 18.05 2.69 -3.05
CA PRO A 40 16.84 2.43 -3.84
C PRO A 40 17.11 2.12 -5.33
N ALA A 41 18.24 2.57 -5.88
CA ALA A 41 18.59 2.27 -7.27
C ALA A 41 19.05 0.81 -7.48
N GLY A 42 19.42 0.12 -6.41
CA GLY A 42 19.76 -1.31 -6.42
C GLY A 42 18.63 -2.20 -5.90
N ASP A 43 17.46 -1.63 -5.61
CA ASP A 43 16.30 -2.38 -5.13
C ASP A 43 15.80 -3.34 -6.22
N ILE A 44 15.31 -4.51 -5.80
CA ILE A 44 14.72 -5.49 -6.72
C ILE A 44 13.37 -4.98 -7.26
N PHE A 45 12.69 -4.12 -6.50
CA PHE A 45 11.52 -3.39 -6.96
C PHE A 45 11.95 -2.16 -7.75
N ASN A 46 11.48 -2.05 -9.01
CA ASN A 46 11.76 -0.88 -9.84
C ASN A 46 11.12 0.37 -9.20
N PRO A 47 11.91 1.36 -8.76
CA PRO A 47 11.38 2.57 -8.12
C PRO A 47 10.45 3.39 -9.02
N GLU A 48 10.55 3.25 -10.35
CA GLU A 48 9.63 3.92 -11.29
C GLU A 48 8.18 3.46 -11.11
N HIS A 49 7.94 2.27 -10.57
CA HIS A 49 6.60 1.74 -10.30
C HIS A 49 6.10 2.03 -8.87
N TYR A 50 6.77 2.90 -8.12
CA TYR A 50 6.25 3.39 -6.83
C TYR A 50 5.13 4.42 -7.01
N GLU A 51 5.02 4.99 -8.21
CA GLU A 51 3.93 5.86 -8.62
C GLU A 51 3.07 5.20 -9.72
N VAL A 52 1.89 5.77 -9.96
CA VAL A 52 0.99 5.31 -11.02
C VAL A 52 1.64 5.53 -12.39
N THR A 53 1.94 4.43 -13.08
CA THR A 53 2.59 4.41 -14.40
C THR A 53 1.73 3.81 -15.51
N GLN A 54 0.60 3.20 -15.13
CA GLN A 54 -0.34 2.56 -16.05
C GLN A 54 -1.35 3.58 -16.60
N ASP A 55 -1.96 3.25 -17.73
CA ASP A 55 -3.11 4.00 -18.25
C ASP A 55 -4.32 3.76 -17.33
N MET A 56 -4.70 4.77 -16.56
CA MET A 56 -5.84 4.73 -15.64
C MET A 56 -7.15 5.23 -16.26
N SER A 57 -7.21 5.40 -17.59
CA SER A 57 -8.40 5.89 -18.31
C SER A 57 -9.30 4.79 -18.90
N GLN A 58 -8.85 3.53 -18.86
CA GLN A 58 -9.64 2.40 -19.35
C GLN A 58 -10.84 2.09 -18.42
N PRO A 59 -11.83 1.31 -18.88
CA PRO A 59 -12.93 0.85 -18.04
C PRO A 59 -12.45 0.05 -16.82
N LEU A 60 -13.19 0.15 -15.70
CA LEU A 60 -12.84 -0.49 -14.42
C LEU A 60 -12.59 -2.00 -14.53
N CYS A 61 -13.31 -2.70 -15.42
CA CYS A 61 -13.16 -4.13 -15.63
C CYS A 61 -11.82 -4.56 -16.26
N ASN A 62 -10.99 -3.60 -16.69
CA ASN A 62 -9.66 -3.88 -17.25
C ASN A 62 -8.56 -3.92 -16.17
N TYR A 63 -8.88 -3.64 -14.90
CA TYR A 63 -7.91 -3.62 -13.81
C TYR A 63 -8.21 -4.71 -12.79
N PHE A 64 -7.15 -5.22 -12.17
CA PHE A 64 -7.30 -5.94 -10.91
C PHE A 64 -7.57 -4.94 -9.78
N ILE A 65 -8.53 -5.26 -8.92
CA ILE A 65 -8.94 -4.40 -7.80
C ILE A 65 -8.56 -5.12 -6.50
N ALA A 66 -7.65 -4.51 -5.73
CA ALA A 66 -7.35 -4.96 -4.38
C ALA A 66 -8.61 -4.91 -3.53
N SER A 67 -9.10 -6.08 -3.10
CA SER A 67 -10.41 -6.26 -2.48
C SER A 67 -10.29 -7.05 -1.18
N SER A 68 -11.11 -6.70 -0.18
CA SER A 68 -11.16 -7.35 1.12
C SER A 68 -12.54 -7.97 1.34
N HIS A 69 -12.54 -9.20 1.86
CA HIS A 69 -13.73 -9.96 2.21
C HIS A 69 -13.96 -9.91 3.73
N ASN A 70 -15.21 -9.71 4.16
CA ASN A 70 -15.61 -9.52 5.54
C ASN A 70 -14.64 -8.59 6.30
N THR A 71 -14.44 -7.40 5.74
CA THR A 71 -13.37 -6.47 6.12
C THR A 71 -13.36 -6.15 7.61
N TYR A 72 -14.51 -6.16 8.27
CA TYR A 72 -14.65 -5.89 9.69
C TYR A 72 -14.01 -6.95 10.61
N LEU A 73 -13.72 -8.18 10.15
CA LEU A 73 -13.23 -9.28 10.99
C LEU A 73 -11.71 -9.23 11.22
N MET A 74 -11.31 -9.40 12.48
CA MET A 74 -9.90 -9.51 12.89
C MET A 74 -9.31 -10.92 12.72
N GLY A 75 -10.15 -11.93 12.54
CA GLY A 75 -9.73 -13.33 12.56
C GLY A 75 -10.71 -14.25 11.84
N ASP A 76 -11.10 -15.34 12.51
CA ASP A 76 -11.99 -16.35 11.94
C ASP A 76 -13.42 -15.84 11.68
N GLN A 77 -14.15 -16.60 10.88
CA GLN A 77 -15.49 -16.25 10.42
C GLN A 77 -16.58 -16.50 11.47
N LEU A 78 -16.32 -17.17 12.59
CA LEU A 78 -17.37 -17.66 13.48
C LEU A 78 -17.40 -16.94 14.84
N MET A 79 -16.25 -16.59 15.40
CA MET A 79 -16.13 -16.14 16.79
C MET A 79 -15.20 -14.93 16.97
N SER A 80 -14.51 -14.49 15.91
CA SER A 80 -13.54 -13.40 16.03
C SER A 80 -14.19 -12.04 16.29
N GLN A 81 -13.36 -11.09 16.71
CA GLN A 81 -13.80 -9.72 16.93
C GLN A 81 -13.98 -8.99 15.61
N SER A 82 -15.08 -8.25 15.49
CA SER A 82 -15.27 -7.20 14.49
C SER A 82 -14.70 -5.88 15.01
N ARG A 83 -13.93 -5.18 14.19
CA ARG A 83 -13.33 -3.88 14.53
C ARG A 83 -13.43 -2.89 13.39
N VAL A 84 -13.80 -1.66 13.74
CA VAL A 84 -13.83 -0.51 12.81
C VAL A 84 -12.44 -0.22 12.24
N ASP A 85 -11.39 -0.37 13.06
CA ASP A 85 -10.00 -0.12 12.65
C ASP A 85 -9.53 -0.99 11.47
N MET A 86 -10.17 -2.13 11.22
CA MET A 86 -9.84 -2.97 10.07
C MET A 86 -10.07 -2.26 8.74
N TYR A 87 -11.12 -1.45 8.63
CA TYR A 87 -11.36 -0.63 7.44
C TYR A 87 -10.24 0.38 7.23
N ALA A 88 -9.80 1.06 8.30
CA ALA A 88 -8.67 1.97 8.23
C ALA A 88 -7.38 1.25 7.81
N TRP A 89 -7.13 0.05 8.32
CA TRP A 89 -5.93 -0.71 8.01
C TRP A 89 -5.89 -1.16 6.54
N VAL A 90 -6.96 -1.79 6.03
CA VAL A 90 -6.98 -2.26 4.64
C VAL A 90 -6.95 -1.11 3.63
N LEU A 91 -7.62 0.01 3.93
CA LEU A 91 -7.60 1.20 3.06
C LEU A 91 -6.20 1.81 2.98
N GLN A 92 -5.48 1.89 4.11
CA GLN A 92 -4.09 2.36 4.15
C GLN A 92 -3.10 1.38 3.52
N ALA A 93 -3.43 0.08 3.50
CA ALA A 93 -2.68 -0.93 2.75
C ALA A 93 -2.97 -0.90 1.23
N GLY A 94 -3.87 -0.04 0.77
CA GLY A 94 -4.19 0.16 -0.64
C GLY A 94 -5.40 -0.61 -1.16
N CYS A 95 -6.15 -1.29 -0.30
CA CYS A 95 -7.42 -1.92 -0.67
C CYS A 95 -8.40 -0.87 -1.21
N ARG A 96 -9.13 -1.19 -2.29
CA ARG A 96 -10.08 -0.29 -2.98
C ARG A 96 -11.52 -0.80 -2.95
N CYS A 97 -11.74 -2.06 -2.58
CA CYS A 97 -13.06 -2.66 -2.41
C CYS A 97 -13.16 -3.30 -1.02
N VAL A 98 -14.13 -2.87 -0.23
CA VAL A 98 -14.36 -3.34 1.14
C VAL A 98 -15.78 -3.85 1.28
N GLU A 99 -15.98 -4.81 2.19
CA GLU A 99 -17.26 -5.45 2.43
C GLU A 99 -17.86 -4.99 3.78
N VAL A 100 -19.15 -4.67 3.78
CA VAL A 100 -19.89 -4.18 4.95
C VAL A 100 -21.20 -4.96 5.11
N ASP A 101 -21.20 -5.96 5.97
CA ASP A 101 -22.38 -6.81 6.23
C ASP A 101 -23.34 -6.12 7.19
N CYS A 102 -24.37 -5.48 6.64
CA CYS A 102 -25.31 -4.67 7.40
C CYS A 102 -26.44 -5.53 7.99
N TRP A 103 -26.70 -5.36 9.28
CA TRP A 103 -27.79 -6.03 10.02
C TRP A 103 -28.56 -5.03 10.88
N ASP A 104 -29.82 -5.34 11.18
CA ASP A 104 -30.64 -4.56 12.10
C ASP A 104 -30.07 -4.63 13.52
N GLY A 105 -29.81 -3.47 14.13
CA GLY A 105 -29.43 -3.34 15.53
C GLY A 105 -30.57 -2.87 16.43
N GLN A 106 -30.23 -2.55 17.67
CA GLN A 106 -31.20 -2.03 18.64
C GLN A 106 -31.57 -0.58 18.30
N ASP A 107 -32.78 -0.18 18.69
CA ASP A 107 -33.29 1.20 18.54
C ASP A 107 -33.25 1.75 17.09
N GLY A 108 -33.23 0.85 16.09
CA GLY A 108 -33.17 1.21 14.68
C GLY A 108 -31.77 1.58 14.16
N GLU A 109 -30.73 1.45 14.98
CA GLU A 109 -29.35 1.71 14.57
C GLU A 109 -28.74 0.48 13.87
N PRO A 110 -28.29 0.58 12.60
CA PRO A 110 -27.69 -0.55 11.90
C PRO A 110 -26.32 -0.92 12.46
N ILE A 111 -26.05 -2.22 12.48
CA ILE A 111 -24.79 -2.82 12.94
C ILE A 111 -24.11 -3.58 11.80
N VAL A 112 -22.82 -3.88 12.00
CA VAL A 112 -22.03 -4.73 11.10
C VAL A 112 -21.48 -5.92 11.88
N HIS A 113 -21.74 -7.12 11.38
CA HIS A 113 -21.18 -8.38 11.87
C HIS A 113 -21.43 -9.52 10.88
N HIS A 114 -20.80 -10.68 11.12
CA HIS A 114 -21.07 -11.85 10.31
C HIS A 114 -22.33 -12.55 10.82
N GLY A 115 -23.37 -12.55 9.97
CA GLY A 115 -24.70 -13.06 10.30
C GLY A 115 -24.70 -14.50 10.81
N TYR A 116 -25.60 -14.79 11.76
CA TYR A 116 -25.76 -16.13 12.35
C TYR A 116 -24.50 -16.71 13.03
N THR A 117 -23.55 -15.86 13.43
CA THR A 117 -22.32 -16.26 14.12
C THR A 117 -22.17 -15.57 15.48
N LEU A 118 -21.06 -15.87 16.17
CA LEU A 118 -20.69 -15.29 17.47
C LEU A 118 -19.68 -14.14 17.33
N THR A 119 -19.44 -13.65 16.11
CA THR A 119 -18.60 -12.47 15.87
C THR A 119 -19.17 -11.25 16.59
N SER A 120 -18.29 -10.39 17.11
CA SER A 120 -18.74 -9.17 17.78
C SER A 120 -19.38 -8.19 16.79
N LYS A 121 -20.15 -7.24 17.30
CA LYS A 121 -20.89 -6.26 16.50
C LYS A 121 -20.24 -4.89 16.61
N ILE A 122 -20.19 -4.17 15.51
CA ILE A 122 -19.78 -2.75 15.47
C ILE A 122 -20.89 -1.92 14.85
N LEU A 123 -20.93 -0.61 15.12
CA LEU A 123 -21.93 0.27 14.54
C LEU A 123 -21.61 0.54 13.07
N PHE A 124 -22.63 0.50 12.21
CA PHE A 124 -22.48 0.86 10.80
C PHE A 124 -22.02 2.30 10.63
N LYS A 125 -22.52 3.22 11.48
CA LYS A 125 -22.09 4.62 11.48
C LYS A 125 -20.58 4.77 11.64
N ASP A 126 -19.99 4.11 12.62
CA ASP A 126 -18.55 4.17 12.89
C ASP A 126 -17.73 3.60 11.71
N VAL A 127 -18.25 2.57 11.04
CA VAL A 127 -17.67 2.00 9.82
C VAL A 127 -17.62 3.04 8.70
N ILE A 128 -18.75 3.71 8.41
CA ILE A 128 -18.80 4.71 7.33
C ILE A 128 -17.96 5.95 7.66
N GLU A 129 -17.96 6.42 8.92
CA GLU A 129 -17.09 7.53 9.35
C GLU A 129 -15.62 7.20 9.15
N THR A 130 -15.24 5.95 9.42
CA THR A 130 -13.87 5.46 9.22
C THR A 130 -13.53 5.33 7.74
N ILE A 131 -14.41 4.75 6.93
CA ILE A 131 -14.20 4.67 5.47
C ILE A 131 -14.02 6.09 4.90
N ASN A 132 -14.90 7.04 5.25
CA ASN A 132 -14.81 8.42 4.82
C ASN A 132 -13.46 9.07 5.18
N LYS A 133 -12.95 8.78 6.38
CA LYS A 133 -11.66 9.32 6.85
C LYS A 133 -10.45 8.73 6.12
N TYR A 134 -10.48 7.45 5.74
CA TYR A 134 -9.29 6.71 5.27
C TYR A 134 -9.32 6.35 3.77
N ALA A 135 -10.46 6.46 3.07
CA ALA A 135 -10.62 5.97 1.71
C ALA A 135 -9.55 6.48 0.73
N PHE A 136 -9.18 7.76 0.85
CA PHE A 136 -8.29 8.45 -0.09
C PHE A 136 -6.95 8.88 0.50
N LEU A 137 -6.61 8.46 1.73
CA LEU A 137 -5.33 8.88 2.34
C LEU A 137 -4.10 8.25 1.66
N LYS A 138 -4.23 7.04 1.12
CA LYS A 138 -3.13 6.32 0.49
C LYS A 138 -3.10 6.45 -1.03
N ASN A 139 -4.27 6.45 -1.66
CA ASN A 139 -4.43 6.54 -3.11
C ASN A 139 -5.65 7.43 -3.40
N GLU A 140 -5.50 8.38 -4.34
CA GLU A 140 -6.59 9.23 -4.85
C GLU A 140 -7.38 8.54 -5.97
#